data_AF-A0A378LFR9-F1
#
_entry.id   AF-A0A378LFR9-F1
#
_cell.length_a   1.000
_cell.length_b   1.000
_cell.length_c   1.000
_cell.angle_alpha   90.00
_cell.angle_beta   90.00
_cell.angle_gamma   90.00
#
_symmetry.space_group_name_H-M   'P 1'
#
loop_
_entity.id
_entity.type
_entity.pdbx_description
1 polymer ?
#
loop_
_entity_poly.entity_id
_entity_poly.type
_entity_poly.pdbx_seq_one_letter_code
_entity_poly.pdbx_strand_id
1 'polypeptide(L)'
;MTVAQKLDKASGIFFFAGFLLSKLQYIPHPLASAIFRFVSLGIYLFAYLSWLTACLLHPDHKELYRKWYGFAQIKEQFFLASLIGFGATILSVAAVFIPALFPPAAWLFLIGNILWAIGEHHKLKNPPQDDPSFSYPKQQAYLFYARTSCVISLVTAIAATFIFVFPPAAIPITIFSLVICAGLGALAFEFWLNSTFGDHKPTLVPGSYAQMGDTLGPSNALDHADTPEPGCWSSLFNRQSDKPTKLSLKSTKLLDAEKLEENLGEHSFTTNSLL
;
A
#
# COMPACT_ATOMS: atom_id res chain seq x y z
N MET A 1 -2.86 -6.34 11.41
CA MET A 1 -3.36 -5.24 10.56
C MET A 1 -3.41 -3.97 11.38
N THR A 2 -2.74 -2.91 10.92
CA THR A 2 -2.78 -1.58 11.56
C THR A 2 -4.14 -0.90 11.37
N VAL A 3 -4.43 0.16 12.12
CA VAL A 3 -5.66 0.95 11.96
C VAL A 3 -5.77 1.52 10.54
N ALA A 4 -4.66 2.03 9.98
CA ALA A 4 -4.58 2.53 8.61
C ALA A 4 -5.02 1.47 7.59
N GLN A 5 -4.51 0.23 7.71
CA GLN A 5 -4.88 -0.89 6.82
C GLN A 5 -6.36 -1.28 6.94
N LYS A 6 -6.95 -1.18 8.13
CA LYS A 6 -8.39 -1.44 8.31
C LYS A 6 -9.24 -0.35 7.63
N LEU A 7 -8.85 0.92 7.77
CA LEU A 7 -9.54 2.03 7.09
C LEU A 7 -9.40 1.95 5.58
N ASP A 8 -8.22 1.58 5.06
CA ASP A 8 -7.99 1.41 3.61
C ASP A 8 -8.82 0.26 3.03
N LYS A 9 -8.93 -0.86 3.77
CA LYS A 9 -9.83 -1.95 3.38
C LYS A 9 -11.29 -1.52 3.42
N ALA A 10 -11.71 -0.79 4.46
CA ALA A 10 -13.07 -0.30 4.60
C ALA A 10 -13.43 0.73 3.51
N SER A 11 -12.50 1.64 3.18
CA SER A 11 -12.70 2.62 2.10
C SER A 11 -12.89 1.92 0.77
N GLY A 12 -12.11 0.87 0.46
CA GLY A 12 -12.30 0.06 -0.74
C GLY A 12 -13.70 -0.57 -0.83
N ILE A 13 -14.23 -1.09 0.28
CA ILE A 13 -15.60 -1.64 0.35
C ILE A 13 -16.64 -0.53 0.15
N PHE A 14 -16.45 0.65 0.77
CA PHE A 14 -17.36 1.78 0.59
C PHE A 14 -17.34 2.31 -0.84
N PHE A 15 -16.17 2.43 -1.48
CA PHE A 15 -16.07 2.81 -2.89
C PHE A 15 -16.85 1.85 -3.78
N PHE A 16 -16.74 0.56 -3.51
CA PHE A 16 -17.48 -0.46 -4.24
C PHE A 16 -18.99 -0.39 -4.00
N ALA A 17 -19.44 -0.28 -2.75
CA ALA A 17 -20.85 -0.14 -2.40
C ALA A 17 -21.45 1.12 -3.02
N GLY A 18 -20.73 2.25 -2.93
CA GLY A 18 -21.09 3.52 -3.56
C GLY A 18 -21.25 3.38 -5.08
N PHE A 19 -20.35 2.64 -5.74
CA PHE A 19 -20.43 2.35 -7.17
C PHE A 19 -21.69 1.55 -7.53
N LEU A 20 -21.97 0.46 -6.84
CA LEU A 20 -23.19 -0.34 -7.10
C LEU A 20 -24.46 0.48 -6.90
N LEU A 21 -24.56 1.22 -5.79
CA LEU A 21 -25.71 2.07 -5.49
C LEU A 21 -25.87 3.19 -6.52
N SER A 22 -24.76 3.72 -7.06
CA SER A 22 -24.81 4.72 -8.14
C SER A 22 -25.49 4.19 -9.40
N LYS A 23 -25.46 2.88 -9.66
CA LYS A 23 -26.13 2.28 -10.82
C LYS A 23 -27.63 2.08 -10.60
N LEU A 24 -28.06 1.92 -9.35
CA LEU A 24 -29.49 1.83 -9.01
C LEU A 24 -30.21 3.17 -9.20
N GLN A 25 -29.48 4.28 -9.35
CA GLN A 25 -30.08 5.56 -9.70
C GLN A 25 -30.76 5.56 -11.08
N TYR A 26 -30.49 4.59 -11.94
CA TYR A 26 -31.09 4.50 -13.29
C TYR A 26 -32.40 3.71 -13.32
N ILE A 27 -32.92 3.27 -12.16
CA ILE A 27 -34.26 2.68 -12.07
C ILE A 27 -35.29 3.71 -12.56
N PRO A 28 -36.30 3.31 -13.36
CA PRO A 28 -37.32 4.21 -13.93
C PRO A 28 -38.36 4.66 -12.87
N HIS A 29 -37.89 5.08 -11.69
CA HIS A 29 -38.70 5.64 -10.61
C HIS A 29 -37.97 6.87 -10.03
N PRO A 30 -38.47 8.10 -10.25
CA PRO A 30 -37.76 9.34 -9.92
C PRO A 30 -37.32 9.46 -8.45
N LEU A 31 -38.21 9.09 -7.51
CA LEU A 31 -37.89 9.13 -6.08
C LEU A 31 -36.78 8.14 -5.69
N ALA A 32 -36.88 6.88 -6.16
CA ALA A 32 -35.85 5.88 -5.92
C ALA A 32 -34.52 6.28 -6.56
N SER A 33 -34.55 6.81 -7.79
CA SER A 33 -33.39 7.35 -8.48
C SER A 33 -32.68 8.42 -7.66
N ALA A 34 -33.43 9.40 -7.14
CA ALA A 34 -32.88 10.46 -6.30
C ALA A 34 -32.29 9.92 -4.99
N ILE A 35 -32.99 9.01 -4.31
CA ILE A 35 -32.50 8.36 -3.08
C ILE A 35 -31.18 7.64 -3.34
N PHE A 36 -31.11 6.78 -4.35
CA PHE A 36 -29.89 6.03 -4.67
C PHE A 36 -28.73 6.95 -5.06
N ARG A 37 -29.01 8.06 -5.76
CA ARG A 37 -28.00 9.06 -6.08
C ARG A 37 -27.41 9.69 -4.80
N PHE A 38 -28.25 10.16 -3.88
CA PHE A 38 -27.76 10.78 -2.63
C PHE A 38 -27.10 9.79 -1.69
N VAL A 39 -27.65 8.58 -1.56
CA VAL A 39 -27.05 7.50 -0.75
C VAL A 39 -25.69 7.12 -1.30
N SER A 40 -25.56 6.96 -2.62
CA SER A 40 -24.28 6.68 -3.28
C SER A 40 -23.26 7.79 -3.02
N LEU A 41 -23.65 9.07 -3.17
CA LEU A 41 -22.78 10.21 -2.88
C LEU A 41 -22.35 10.26 -1.41
N GLY A 42 -23.26 9.98 -0.47
CA GLY A 42 -22.95 9.91 0.95
C GLY A 42 -21.93 8.82 1.26
N ILE A 43 -22.08 7.63 0.66
CA ILE A 43 -21.13 6.53 0.81
C ILE A 43 -19.77 6.89 0.21
N TYR A 44 -19.73 7.54 -0.96
CA TYR A 44 -18.48 8.03 -1.54
C TYR A 44 -17.78 9.05 -0.63
N LEU A 45 -18.54 9.94 0.02
CA LEU A 45 -17.98 10.89 0.99
C LEU A 45 -17.30 10.15 2.15
N PHE A 46 -17.96 9.14 2.72
CA PHE A 46 -17.36 8.30 3.77
C PHE A 46 -16.16 7.48 3.28
N ALA A 47 -16.19 7.00 2.04
CA ALA A 47 -15.09 6.26 1.43
C ALA A 47 -13.84 7.16 1.32
N TYR A 48 -13.99 8.35 0.74
CA TYR A 48 -12.90 9.32 0.62
C TYR A 48 -12.41 9.82 1.97
N LEU A 49 -13.29 10.08 2.93
CA LEU A 49 -12.88 10.49 4.27
C LEU A 49 -12.06 9.40 4.96
N SER A 50 -12.52 8.14 4.90
CA SER A 50 -11.81 6.99 5.46
C SER A 50 -10.46 6.79 4.78
N TRP A 51 -10.39 6.96 3.46
CA TRP A 51 -9.15 6.83 2.70
C TRP A 51 -8.15 7.96 3.02
N LEU A 52 -8.62 9.19 3.14
CA LEU A 52 -7.82 10.34 3.54
C LEU A 52 -7.23 10.14 4.95
N THR A 53 -8.06 9.71 5.89
CA THR A 53 -7.59 9.36 7.24
C THR A 53 -6.60 8.19 7.23
N ALA A 54 -6.83 7.16 6.40
CA ALA A 54 -5.87 6.06 6.24
C ALA A 54 -4.51 6.56 5.75
N CYS A 55 -4.49 7.45 4.74
CA CYS A 55 -3.27 8.03 4.21
C CYS A 55 -2.48 8.80 5.27
N LEU A 56 -3.15 9.58 6.13
CA LEU A 56 -2.49 10.29 7.24
C LEU A 56 -1.83 9.36 8.25
N LEU A 57 -2.42 8.19 8.48
CA LEU A 57 -1.95 7.19 9.45
C LEU A 57 -0.90 6.22 8.87
N HIS A 58 -0.73 6.19 7.55
CA HIS A 58 0.29 5.34 6.93
C HIS A 58 1.70 5.89 7.21
N PRO A 59 2.68 5.00 7.46
CA PRO A 59 4.07 5.41 7.60
C PRO A 59 4.60 5.97 6.28
N ASP A 60 5.60 6.83 6.37
CA ASP A 60 6.22 7.45 5.21
C ASP A 60 7.00 6.40 4.41
N HIS A 61 6.98 6.54 3.08
CA HIS A 61 7.64 5.61 2.17
C HIS A 61 8.71 6.34 1.37
N LYS A 62 9.85 5.69 1.13
CA LYS A 62 10.99 6.32 0.46
C LYS A 62 10.62 6.78 -0.95
N GLU A 63 10.93 8.03 -1.25
CA GLU A 63 10.68 8.63 -2.56
C GLU A 63 11.65 8.12 -3.63
N LEU A 64 11.17 8.09 -4.88
CA LEU A 64 11.96 7.75 -6.05
C LEU A 64 11.92 8.88 -7.09
N TYR A 65 12.46 10.06 -6.72
CA TYR A 65 12.43 11.29 -7.52
C TYR A 65 12.96 11.17 -8.96
N ARG A 66 13.78 10.16 -9.26
CA ARG A 66 14.32 9.92 -10.62
C ARG A 66 13.33 9.27 -11.58
N LYS A 67 12.16 8.85 -11.12
CA LYS A 67 11.16 8.16 -11.94
C LYS A 67 9.93 9.05 -12.10
N TRP A 68 9.31 9.00 -13.28
CA TRP A 68 8.14 9.83 -13.61
C TRP A 68 6.97 9.66 -12.62
N TYR A 69 6.84 8.46 -12.04
CA TYR A 69 5.82 8.13 -11.05
C TYR A 69 6.22 8.46 -9.60
N GLY A 70 7.46 8.92 -9.38
CA GLY A 70 8.02 9.21 -8.06
C GLY A 70 8.12 10.69 -7.74
N PHE A 71 7.24 11.52 -8.34
CA PHE A 71 7.18 12.97 -8.11
C PHE A 71 6.78 13.36 -6.68
N ALA A 72 6.25 12.40 -5.91
CA ALA A 72 5.83 12.54 -4.52
C ALA A 72 5.88 11.15 -3.85
N GLN A 73 5.76 11.09 -2.53
CA GLN A 73 5.64 9.83 -1.81
C GLN A 73 4.36 9.09 -2.22
N ILE A 74 4.36 7.75 -2.15
CA ILE A 74 3.15 6.94 -2.41
C ILE A 74 1.99 7.42 -1.51
N LYS A 75 2.29 7.71 -0.24
CA LYS A 75 1.35 8.28 0.73
C LYS A 75 0.76 9.61 0.27
N GLU A 76 1.60 10.53 -0.21
CA GLU A 76 1.18 11.84 -0.70
C GLU A 76 0.36 11.75 -1.98
N GLN A 77 0.71 10.83 -2.88
CA GLN A 77 -0.06 10.57 -4.11
C GLN A 77 -1.47 10.09 -3.80
N PHE A 78 -1.61 9.13 -2.88
CA PHE A 78 -2.91 8.66 -2.42
C PHE A 78 -3.66 9.71 -1.61
N PHE A 79 -2.97 10.49 -0.78
CA PHE A 79 -3.57 11.61 -0.06
C PHE A 79 -4.14 12.65 -1.04
N LEU A 80 -3.36 13.10 -2.02
CA LEU A 80 -3.80 14.07 -3.03
C LEU A 80 -4.97 13.53 -3.86
N ALA A 81 -4.90 12.26 -4.28
CA ALA A 81 -5.98 11.59 -4.99
C ALA A 81 -7.28 11.56 -4.16
N SER A 82 -7.17 11.20 -2.87
CA SER A 82 -8.30 11.14 -1.95
C SER A 82 -8.90 12.53 -1.69
N LEU A 83 -8.07 13.57 -1.55
CA LEU A 83 -8.49 14.95 -1.33
C LEU A 83 -9.22 15.52 -2.55
N ILE A 84 -8.68 15.28 -3.76
CA ILE A 84 -9.33 15.71 -5.01
C ILE A 84 -10.67 14.99 -5.20
N GLY A 85 -10.72 13.68 -4.94
CA GLY A 85 -11.98 12.92 -5.03
C GLY A 85 -13.02 13.33 -3.99
N PHE A 86 -12.58 13.68 -2.77
CA PHE A 86 -13.45 14.28 -1.75
C PHE A 86 -14.03 15.61 -2.23
N GLY A 87 -13.18 16.51 -2.75
CA GLY A 87 -13.61 17.78 -3.33
C GLY A 87 -14.57 17.60 -4.52
N ALA A 88 -14.29 16.64 -5.40
CA ALA A 88 -15.17 16.27 -6.52
C ALA A 88 -16.55 15.78 -6.05
N THR A 89 -16.59 15.05 -4.94
CA THR A 89 -17.85 14.58 -4.32
C THR A 89 -18.66 15.74 -3.78
N ILE A 90 -18.04 16.68 -3.05
CA ILE A 90 -18.70 17.92 -2.60
C ILE A 90 -19.23 18.71 -3.79
N LEU A 91 -18.41 18.88 -4.82
CA LEU A 91 -18.80 19.61 -6.03
C LEU A 91 -19.97 18.92 -6.76
N SER A 92 -20.02 17.59 -6.75
CA SER A 92 -21.12 16.80 -7.31
C SER A 92 -22.42 16.96 -6.55
N VAL A 93 -22.36 17.15 -5.22
CA VAL A 93 -23.53 17.51 -4.41
C VAL A 93 -23.99 18.93 -4.74
N ALA A 94 -23.07 19.89 -4.83
CA ALA A 94 -23.39 21.27 -5.22
C ALA A 94 -23.99 21.35 -6.64
N ALA A 95 -23.57 20.46 -7.54
CA ALA A 95 -24.06 20.37 -8.91
C ALA A 95 -25.57 20.04 -9.01
N VAL A 96 -26.19 19.54 -7.93
CA VAL A 96 -27.65 19.38 -7.86
C VAL A 96 -28.35 20.74 -7.94
N PHE A 97 -27.79 21.76 -7.31
CA PHE A 97 -28.34 23.12 -7.29
C PHE A 97 -27.80 23.98 -8.44
N ILE A 98 -26.57 23.70 -8.88
CA ILE A 98 -25.89 24.45 -9.95
C ILE A 98 -25.39 23.45 -11.01
N PRO A 99 -26.21 23.08 -12.01
CA PRO A 99 -25.86 22.04 -12.99
C PRO A 99 -24.54 22.27 -13.75
N ALA A 100 -24.12 23.54 -13.90
CA ALA A 100 -22.85 23.91 -14.51
C ALA A 100 -21.61 23.34 -13.77
N LEU A 101 -21.76 22.91 -12.51
CA LEU A 101 -20.70 22.28 -11.74
C LEU A 101 -20.52 20.79 -12.05
N PHE A 102 -21.42 20.17 -12.83
CA PHE A 102 -21.33 18.75 -13.15
C PHE A 102 -20.10 18.38 -14.00
N PRO A 103 -19.78 19.09 -15.11
CA PRO A 103 -18.54 18.85 -15.85
C PRO A 103 -17.26 19.01 -15.00
N PRO A 104 -17.02 20.11 -14.27
CA PRO A 104 -15.78 20.25 -13.48
C PRO A 104 -15.67 19.18 -12.39
N ALA A 105 -16.78 18.76 -11.77
CA ALA A 105 -16.75 17.64 -10.81
C ALA A 105 -16.29 16.33 -11.47
N ALA A 106 -16.80 16.01 -12.66
CA ALA A 106 -16.41 14.82 -13.39
C ALA A 106 -14.92 14.83 -13.79
N TRP A 107 -14.39 16.00 -14.18
CA TRP A 107 -12.96 16.17 -14.45
C TRP A 107 -12.09 16.03 -13.20
N LEU A 108 -12.53 16.54 -12.04
CA LEU A 108 -11.82 16.32 -10.78
C LEU A 108 -11.76 14.83 -10.41
N PHE A 109 -12.85 14.07 -10.60
CA PHE A 109 -12.82 12.61 -10.41
C PHE A 109 -11.79 11.93 -11.31
N LEU A 110 -11.69 12.35 -12.58
CA LEU A 110 -10.68 11.84 -13.48
C LEU A 110 -9.26 12.15 -12.98
N ILE A 111 -8.98 13.39 -12.58
CA ILE A 111 -7.66 13.79 -12.06
C ILE A 111 -7.31 12.98 -10.81
N GLY A 112 -8.24 12.85 -9.87
CA GLY A 112 -8.05 12.03 -8.67
C GLY A 112 -7.75 10.57 -9.00
N ASN A 113 -8.48 9.99 -9.96
CA ASN A 113 -8.25 8.61 -10.40
C ASN A 113 -6.91 8.44 -11.12
N ILE A 114 -6.46 9.42 -11.93
CA ILE A 114 -5.13 9.38 -12.56
C ILE A 114 -4.04 9.35 -11.49
N LEU A 115 -4.10 10.23 -10.49
CA LEU A 115 -3.12 10.28 -9.40
C LEU A 115 -3.11 8.98 -8.60
N TRP A 116 -4.29 8.44 -8.32
CA TRP A 116 -4.43 7.14 -7.68
C TRP A 116 -3.78 6.01 -8.51
N ALA A 117 -4.08 5.93 -9.81
CA ALA A 117 -3.50 4.92 -10.69
C ALA A 117 -1.97 5.06 -10.81
N ILE A 118 -1.43 6.27 -10.76
CA ILE A 118 0.02 6.50 -10.68
C ILE A 118 0.57 5.98 -9.34
N GLY A 119 -0.10 6.26 -8.22
CA GLY A 119 0.25 5.73 -6.90
C GLY A 119 0.25 4.20 -6.86
N GLU A 120 -0.74 3.55 -7.45
CA GLU A 120 -0.79 2.08 -7.55
C GLU A 120 0.33 1.52 -8.45
N HIS A 121 0.69 2.25 -9.51
CA HIS A 121 1.82 1.89 -10.36
C HIS A 121 3.15 2.04 -9.61
N HIS A 122 3.30 3.12 -8.85
CA HIS A 122 4.45 3.37 -7.99
C HIS A 122 4.59 2.24 -6.97
N LYS A 123 3.51 1.89 -6.26
CA LYS A 123 3.46 0.78 -5.30
C LYS A 123 3.81 -0.57 -5.93
N LEU A 124 3.39 -0.83 -7.17
CA LEU A 124 3.77 -2.05 -7.88
C LEU A 124 5.27 -2.10 -8.22
N LYS A 125 5.88 -0.96 -8.54
CA LYS A 125 7.31 -0.89 -8.92
C LYS A 125 8.26 -0.64 -7.75
N ASN A 126 7.73 -0.21 -6.61
CA ASN A 126 8.45 0.04 -5.37
C ASN A 126 7.56 -0.43 -4.21
N PRO A 127 7.50 -1.74 -3.95
CA PRO A 127 6.63 -2.28 -2.92
C PRO A 127 7.04 -1.80 -1.52
N PRO A 128 6.09 -1.55 -0.61
CA PRO A 128 6.38 -1.25 0.79
C PRO A 128 7.19 -2.38 1.42
N GLN A 129 8.35 -2.07 1.99
CA GLN A 129 9.23 -3.08 2.62
C GLN A 129 8.62 -3.68 3.89
N ASP A 130 7.73 -2.93 4.55
CA ASP A 130 7.09 -3.31 5.81
C ASP A 130 5.76 -4.08 5.63
N ASP A 131 5.39 -4.46 4.40
CA ASP A 131 4.17 -5.22 4.12
C ASP A 131 4.48 -6.72 3.86
N PRO A 132 4.40 -7.59 4.89
CA PRO A 132 4.64 -9.03 4.73
C PRO A 132 3.55 -9.73 3.90
N SER A 133 2.45 -9.04 3.60
CA SER A 133 1.32 -9.57 2.81
C SER A 133 1.36 -9.11 1.34
N PHE A 134 2.39 -8.37 0.93
CA PHE A 134 2.49 -7.89 -0.44
C PHE A 134 2.61 -9.05 -1.44
N SER A 135 1.83 -8.95 -2.51
CA SER A 135 1.85 -9.90 -3.61
C SER A 135 1.76 -9.14 -4.93
N TYR A 136 2.74 -9.36 -5.81
CA TYR A 136 2.76 -8.74 -7.14
C TYR A 136 1.49 -9.02 -7.96
N PRO A 137 1.01 -10.27 -8.11
CA PRO A 137 -0.20 -10.53 -8.89
C PRO A 137 -1.44 -9.83 -8.31
N LYS A 138 -1.55 -9.76 -6.97
CA LYS A 138 -2.62 -9.02 -6.28
C LYS A 138 -2.58 -7.53 -6.61
N GLN A 139 -1.41 -6.92 -6.46
CA GLN A 139 -1.20 -5.49 -6.72
C GLN A 139 -1.39 -5.17 -8.22
N GLN A 140 -1.01 -6.08 -9.11
CA GLN A 140 -1.23 -5.93 -10.55
C GLN A 140 -2.70 -5.99 -10.92
N ALA A 141 -3.48 -6.92 -10.34
CA ALA A 141 -4.94 -6.95 -10.49
C ALA A 141 -5.57 -5.64 -10.00
N TYR A 142 -5.14 -5.13 -8.84
CA TYR A 142 -5.62 -3.86 -8.31
C TYR A 142 -5.25 -2.66 -9.21
N LEU A 143 -4.08 -2.68 -9.84
CA LEU A 143 -3.70 -1.65 -10.82
C LEU A 143 -4.59 -1.69 -12.06
N PHE A 144 -5.01 -2.87 -12.54
CA PHE A 144 -5.98 -2.97 -13.64
C PHE A 144 -7.35 -2.42 -13.24
N TYR A 145 -7.79 -2.67 -12.00
CA TYR A 145 -8.96 -2.02 -11.43
C TYR A 145 -8.82 -0.49 -11.47
N ALA A 146 -7.71 0.07 -10.96
CA ALA A 146 -7.47 1.51 -10.94
C ALA A 146 -7.46 2.13 -12.35
N ARG A 147 -6.80 1.48 -13.31
CA ARG A 147 -6.81 1.92 -14.72
C ARG A 147 -8.20 1.91 -15.34
N THR A 148 -8.98 0.88 -15.07
CA THR A 148 -10.35 0.77 -15.59
C THR A 148 -11.23 1.88 -15.03
N SER A 149 -11.09 2.19 -13.74
CA SER A 149 -11.77 3.33 -13.10
C SER A 149 -11.38 4.68 -13.72
N CYS A 150 -10.11 4.90 -14.12
CA CYS A 150 -9.72 6.09 -14.87
C CYS A 150 -10.46 6.21 -16.21
N VAL A 151 -10.57 5.10 -16.96
CA VAL A 151 -11.28 5.09 -18.25
C VAL A 151 -12.77 5.41 -18.04
N ILE A 152 -13.40 4.83 -17.01
CA ILE A 152 -14.79 5.16 -16.64
C ILE A 152 -14.94 6.65 -16.35
N SER A 153 -14.04 7.24 -15.56
CA SER A 153 -14.08 8.68 -15.26
C SER A 153 -13.84 9.55 -16.49
N LEU A 154 -12.99 9.12 -17.42
CA LEU A 154 -12.77 9.84 -18.67
C LEU A 154 -14.03 9.87 -19.54
N VAL A 155 -14.65 8.70 -19.75
CA VAL A 155 -15.92 8.58 -20.49
C VAL A 155 -17.00 9.45 -19.83
N THR A 156 -17.06 9.43 -18.49
CA THR A 156 -18.03 10.22 -17.72
C THR A 156 -17.77 11.73 -17.85
N ALA A 157 -16.52 12.18 -17.78
CA ALA A 157 -16.16 13.59 -17.91
C ALA A 157 -16.47 14.14 -19.31
N ILE A 158 -16.13 13.37 -20.36
CA ILE A 158 -16.45 13.71 -21.74
C ILE A 158 -17.97 13.79 -21.94
N ALA A 159 -18.71 12.78 -21.45
CA ALA A 159 -20.17 12.76 -21.52
C ALA A 159 -20.80 13.96 -20.79
N ALA A 160 -20.33 14.27 -19.57
CA ALA A 160 -20.79 15.41 -18.78
C ALA A 160 -20.57 16.74 -19.53
N THR A 161 -19.40 16.93 -20.14
CA THR A 161 -19.10 18.11 -20.95
C THR A 161 -20.01 18.20 -22.17
N PHE A 162 -20.23 17.11 -22.91
CA PHE A 162 -21.14 17.14 -24.06
C PHE A 162 -22.60 17.38 -23.68
N ILE A 163 -23.08 16.78 -22.58
CA ILE A 163 -24.43 17.02 -22.06
C ILE A 163 -24.62 18.50 -21.73
N PHE A 164 -23.60 19.13 -21.11
CA PHE A 164 -23.66 20.54 -20.75
C PHE A 164 -23.63 21.47 -21.97
N VAL A 165 -22.75 21.20 -22.94
CA VAL A 165 -22.59 22.02 -24.15
C VAL A 165 -23.73 21.83 -25.15
N PHE A 166 -24.27 20.61 -25.24
CA PHE A 166 -25.35 20.25 -26.18
C PHE A 166 -26.47 19.46 -25.48
N PRO A 167 -27.30 20.11 -24.65
CA PRO A 167 -28.40 19.47 -23.91
C PRO A 167 -29.39 18.66 -24.76
N PRO A 168 -29.73 19.03 -26.02
CA PRO A 168 -30.63 18.23 -26.83
C PRO A 168 -30.17 16.78 -27.06
N ALA A 169 -28.85 16.51 -27.04
CA ALA A 169 -28.31 15.15 -27.15
C ALA A 169 -28.08 14.47 -25.80
N ALA A 170 -28.57 15.02 -24.69
CA ALA A 170 -28.27 14.49 -23.36
C ALA A 170 -28.72 13.04 -23.18
N ILE A 171 -29.91 12.69 -23.69
CA ILE A 171 -30.46 11.33 -23.62
C ILE A 171 -29.55 10.32 -24.36
N PRO A 172 -29.26 10.47 -25.67
CA PRO A 172 -28.42 9.51 -26.37
C PRO A 172 -27.00 9.44 -25.81
N ILE A 173 -26.41 10.57 -25.38
CA ILE A 173 -25.09 10.58 -24.73
C ILE A 173 -25.12 9.79 -23.41
N THR A 174 -26.17 9.98 -22.60
CA THR A 174 -26.34 9.25 -21.33
C THR A 174 -26.49 7.76 -21.57
N ILE A 175 -27.29 7.33 -22.55
CA ILE A 175 -27.46 5.91 -22.88
C ILE A 175 -26.13 5.29 -23.33
N PHE A 176 -25.44 5.94 -24.27
CA PHE A 176 -24.18 5.43 -24.80
C PHE A 176 -23.09 5.34 -23.73
N SER A 177 -22.93 6.39 -22.92
CA SER A 177 -21.97 6.39 -21.81
C SER A 177 -22.33 5.36 -20.74
N LEU A 178 -23.62 5.16 -20.44
CA LEU A 178 -24.06 4.15 -19.48
C LEU A 178 -23.65 2.74 -19.91
N VAL A 179 -23.85 2.39 -21.18
CA VAL A 179 -23.49 1.06 -21.72
C VAL A 179 -21.99 0.82 -21.60
N ILE A 180 -21.16 1.79 -22.01
CA ILE A 180 -19.70 1.70 -21.90
C ILE A 180 -19.27 1.58 -20.44
N CYS A 181 -19.77 2.47 -19.58
CA CYS A 181 -19.42 2.48 -18.15
C CYS A 181 -19.94 1.24 -17.41
N ALA A 182 -21.02 0.61 -17.86
CA ALA A 182 -21.50 -0.65 -17.31
C ALA A 182 -20.55 -1.81 -17.66
N GLY A 183 -20.13 -1.93 -18.92
CA GLY A 183 -19.17 -2.94 -19.35
C GLY A 183 -17.81 -2.78 -18.67
N LEU A 184 -17.26 -1.56 -18.64
CA LEU A 184 -16.03 -1.25 -17.91
C LEU A 184 -16.20 -1.46 -16.39
N GLY A 185 -17.38 -1.15 -15.86
CA GLY A 185 -17.72 -1.37 -14.46
C GLY A 185 -17.67 -2.85 -14.06
N ALA A 186 -18.17 -3.73 -14.92
CA ALA A 186 -18.09 -5.18 -14.71
C ALA A 186 -16.63 -5.68 -14.73
N LEU A 187 -15.81 -5.18 -15.65
CA LEU A 187 -14.37 -5.50 -15.69
C LEU A 187 -13.64 -4.97 -14.44
N ALA A 188 -13.92 -3.74 -14.03
CA ALA A 188 -13.37 -3.15 -12.82
C ALA A 188 -13.73 -4.00 -11.58
N PHE A 189 -14.97 -4.49 -11.54
CA PHE A 189 -15.44 -5.37 -10.47
C PHE A 189 -14.70 -6.71 -10.44
N GLU A 190 -14.50 -7.34 -11.59
CA GLU A 190 -13.74 -8.59 -11.69
C GLU A 190 -12.30 -8.41 -11.19
N PHE A 191 -11.62 -7.34 -11.61
CA PHE A 191 -10.27 -7.04 -11.14
C PHE A 191 -10.21 -6.76 -9.64
N TRP A 192 -11.19 -6.03 -9.11
CA TRP A 192 -11.29 -5.77 -7.68
C TRP A 192 -11.54 -7.04 -6.88
N LEU A 193 -12.45 -7.92 -7.32
CA LEU A 193 -12.70 -9.22 -6.69
C LEU A 193 -11.44 -10.09 -6.71
N ASN A 194 -10.78 -10.18 -7.86
CA ASN A 194 -9.54 -10.95 -7.98
C ASN A 194 -8.47 -10.40 -7.03
N SER A 195 -8.33 -9.08 -6.90
CA SER A 195 -7.37 -8.48 -5.96
C SER A 195 -7.74 -8.65 -4.48
N THR A 196 -9.03 -8.77 -4.15
CA THR A 196 -9.51 -8.81 -2.75
C THR A 196 -9.65 -10.23 -2.23
N PHE A 197 -10.17 -11.13 -3.06
CA PHE A 197 -10.54 -12.51 -2.70
C PHE A 197 -9.76 -13.58 -3.49
N GLY A 198 -8.96 -13.19 -4.49
CA GLY A 198 -8.14 -14.15 -5.22
C GLY A 198 -7.04 -14.73 -4.32
N ASP A 199 -6.72 -16.01 -4.56
CA ASP A 199 -5.65 -16.73 -3.87
C ASP A 199 -4.27 -16.28 -4.36
N HIS A 200 -3.85 -15.08 -3.93
CA HIS A 200 -2.54 -14.53 -4.25
C HIS A 200 -1.57 -14.81 -3.11
N LYS A 201 -0.61 -15.72 -3.33
CA LYS A 201 0.45 -16.00 -2.35
C LYS A 201 1.34 -14.75 -2.15
N PRO A 202 1.75 -14.41 -0.91
CA PRO A 202 2.71 -13.33 -0.67
C PRO A 202 4.00 -13.59 -1.46
N THR A 203 4.51 -12.58 -2.13
CA THR A 203 5.79 -12.72 -2.83
C THR A 203 6.90 -12.60 -1.79
N LEU A 204 7.58 -13.70 -1.48
CA LEU A 204 8.82 -13.62 -0.70
C LEU A 204 9.84 -12.81 -1.49
N VAL A 205 10.18 -11.63 -1.00
CA VAL A 205 11.39 -10.94 -1.45
C VAL A 205 12.56 -11.77 -0.91
N PRO A 206 13.41 -12.38 -1.75
CA PRO A 206 14.56 -13.12 -1.26
C PRO A 206 15.42 -12.16 -0.42
N GLY A 207 15.70 -12.53 0.84
CA GLY A 207 16.56 -11.74 1.71
C GLY A 207 17.92 -11.51 1.06
N SER A 208 18.61 -10.42 1.40
CA SER A 208 19.91 -10.08 0.79
C SER A 208 20.94 -11.23 0.87
N TYR A 209 20.82 -12.09 1.88
CA TYR A 209 21.62 -13.31 2.03
C TYR A 209 21.38 -14.37 0.94
N ALA A 210 20.14 -14.52 0.45
CA ALA A 210 19.85 -15.44 -0.66
C ALA A 210 20.44 -14.92 -1.98
N GLN A 211 20.47 -13.59 -2.17
CA GLN A 211 21.13 -12.96 -3.33
C GLN A 211 22.66 -13.00 -3.22
N MET A 212 23.22 -12.97 -2.01
CA MET A 212 24.66 -13.19 -1.77
C MET A 212 25.10 -14.62 -2.11
N GLY A 213 24.26 -15.64 -1.83
CA GLY A 213 24.55 -17.03 -2.18
C GLY A 213 24.76 -17.23 -3.68
N ASP A 214 23.96 -16.55 -4.51
CA ASP A 214 24.06 -16.64 -5.97
C ASP A 214 25.25 -15.84 -6.55
N THR A 215 25.74 -14.82 -5.83
CA THR A 215 26.91 -14.03 -6.25
C THR A 215 28.25 -14.60 -5.79
N LEU A 216 28.25 -15.54 -4.86
CA LEU A 216 29.47 -16.18 -4.35
C LEU A 216 29.94 -17.38 -5.19
N GLY A 217 29.20 -17.74 -6.24
CA GLY A 217 29.54 -18.87 -7.11
C GLY A 217 29.53 -20.22 -6.37
N PRO A 218 29.57 -21.35 -7.08
CA PRO A 218 29.86 -22.61 -6.43
C PRO A 218 31.22 -22.47 -5.75
N SER A 219 31.26 -22.65 -4.43
CA SER A 219 32.50 -23.01 -3.76
C SER A 219 32.97 -24.26 -4.49
N ASN A 220 33.98 -24.11 -5.35
CA ASN A 220 34.68 -25.26 -5.89
C ASN A 220 35.07 -26.06 -4.65
N ALA A 221 34.46 -27.24 -4.50
CA ALA A 221 34.92 -28.21 -3.54
C ALA A 221 36.44 -28.23 -3.68
N LEU A 222 37.12 -27.96 -2.57
CA LEU A 222 38.56 -28.08 -2.45
C LEU A 222 38.94 -29.46 -2.99
N ASP A 223 39.33 -29.53 -4.25
CA ASP A 223 40.34 -30.48 -4.65
C ASP A 223 41.54 -30.10 -3.77
N HIS A 224 41.85 -31.02 -2.85
CA HIS A 224 43.08 -31.01 -2.08
C HIS A 224 44.25 -31.11 -3.08
N ALA A 225 44.59 -29.97 -3.69
CA ALA A 225 45.85 -29.77 -4.34
C ALA A 225 46.82 -29.30 -3.26
N ASP A 226 47.77 -30.17 -2.93
CA ASP A 226 48.94 -29.84 -2.12
C ASP A 226 49.57 -28.55 -2.65
N THR A 227 49.28 -27.43 -2.00
CA THR A 227 49.96 -26.17 -2.24
C THR A 227 51.08 -26.05 -1.21
N PRO A 228 52.34 -25.86 -1.63
CA PRO A 228 53.44 -25.67 -0.68
C PRO A 228 53.23 -24.34 0.02
N GLU A 229 53.20 -24.36 1.36
CA GLU A 229 53.14 -23.17 2.18
C GLU A 229 54.29 -22.21 1.84
N PRO A 230 54.05 -20.89 1.69
CA PRO A 230 55.13 -19.92 1.57
C PRO A 230 55.79 -19.73 2.94
N GLY A 231 56.71 -20.64 3.26
CA GLY A 231 57.57 -20.57 4.43
C GLY A 231 58.65 -19.49 4.28
N CYS A 232 58.36 -18.27 4.73
CA CYS A 232 59.36 -17.21 4.89
C CYS A 232 59.49 -16.72 6.35
N TRP A 233 58.57 -17.07 7.25
CA TRP A 233 58.50 -16.48 8.60
C TRP A 233 58.41 -17.47 9.76
N SER A 234 58.43 -18.79 9.52
CA SER A 234 58.33 -19.81 10.57
C SER A 234 59.59 -19.98 11.44
N SER A 235 60.73 -19.40 11.03
CA SER A 235 62.00 -19.46 11.77
C SER A 235 62.16 -18.38 12.84
N LEU A 236 61.31 -17.35 12.87
CA LEU A 236 61.45 -16.21 13.79
C LEU A 236 60.74 -16.38 15.14
N PHE A 237 59.84 -17.37 15.27
CA PHE A 237 59.03 -17.56 16.48
C PHE A 237 59.16 -18.94 17.13
N ASN A 238 60.10 -19.78 16.68
CA ASN A 238 60.33 -21.09 17.31
C ASN A 238 61.28 -20.97 18.51
N ARG A 239 60.80 -20.37 19.60
CA ARG A 239 61.45 -20.46 20.92
C ARG A 239 60.85 -21.67 21.64
N GLN A 240 61.37 -22.85 21.33
CA GLN A 240 60.95 -24.10 21.93
C GLN A 240 61.52 -24.15 23.35
N SER A 241 60.71 -23.74 24.33
CA SER A 241 60.91 -24.04 25.74
C SER A 241 60.74 -25.54 25.95
N ASP A 242 61.75 -26.14 26.55
CA ASP A 242 61.74 -27.51 27.03
C ASP A 242 60.52 -27.78 27.91
N LYS A 243 59.88 -28.94 27.70
CA LYS A 243 58.94 -29.54 28.66
C LYS A 243 59.73 -29.99 29.90
N PRO A 244 59.11 -29.95 31.08
CA PRO A 244 58.66 -31.23 31.62
C PRO A 244 57.32 -31.21 32.39
N THR A 245 56.54 -32.27 32.16
CA THR A 245 56.01 -33.22 33.16
C THR A 245 55.03 -32.77 34.27
N LYS A 246 53.81 -33.33 34.18
CA LYS A 246 52.83 -33.83 35.19
C LYS A 246 52.78 -33.22 36.60
N LEU A 247 51.56 -32.81 37.01
CA LEU A 247 50.77 -33.20 38.22
C LEU A 247 49.68 -32.13 38.45
N SER A 248 48.39 -32.46 38.29
CA SER A 248 47.43 -32.88 39.33
C SER A 248 46.85 -31.76 40.21
N LEU A 249 45.52 -31.85 40.35
CA LEU A 249 44.66 -31.48 41.48
C LEU A 249 43.88 -30.14 41.43
N LYS A 250 42.55 -30.31 41.27
CA LYS A 250 41.42 -29.57 41.86
C LYS A 250 41.69 -28.18 42.43
N SER A 251 40.90 -27.19 41.99
CA SER A 251 40.01 -26.48 42.92
C SER A 251 38.92 -25.68 42.21
N THR A 252 37.70 -25.81 42.75
CA THR A 252 36.64 -24.80 42.93
C THR A 252 36.15 -23.99 41.72
N LYS A 253 34.89 -24.18 41.30
CA LYS A 253 33.72 -23.49 41.88
C LYS A 253 34.00 -22.00 42.10
N LEU A 254 33.89 -21.19 41.04
CA LEU A 254 33.84 -19.73 41.15
C LEU A 254 33.29 -19.10 39.86
N LEU A 255 32.14 -19.60 39.38
CA LEU A 255 31.46 -19.00 38.21
C LEU A 255 29.93 -19.01 38.32
N ASP A 256 29.40 -19.19 39.53
CA ASP A 256 27.96 -19.11 39.85
C ASP A 256 27.65 -18.09 40.97
N ALA A 257 28.58 -17.18 41.29
CA ALA A 257 28.41 -16.21 42.38
C ALA A 257 28.40 -14.74 41.93
N GLU A 258 28.33 -14.46 40.62
CA GLU A 258 28.33 -13.09 40.09
C GLU A 258 27.02 -12.74 39.35
N LYS A 259 25.92 -13.44 39.68
CA LYS A 259 24.61 -13.21 39.06
C LYS A 259 23.44 -13.06 40.04
N LEU A 260 23.71 -12.81 41.32
CA LEU A 260 22.67 -12.76 42.36
C LEU A 260 22.77 -11.59 43.35
N GLU A 261 23.54 -10.55 43.05
CA GLU A 261 23.74 -9.40 43.97
C GLU A 261 23.40 -8.02 43.40
N GLU A 262 22.63 -7.93 42.32
CA GLU A 262 22.17 -6.62 41.77
C GLU A 262 20.65 -6.48 41.72
N ASN A 263 19.92 -7.29 42.50
CA ASN A 263 18.46 -7.27 42.47
C ASN A 263 17.85 -7.52 43.86
N LEU A 264 18.21 -6.69 44.85
CA LEU A 264 17.46 -6.51 46.09
C LEU A 264 18.04 -5.35 46.91
N GLY A 265 17.45 -4.16 46.81
CA GLY A 265 17.75 -3.06 47.70
C GLY A 265 17.09 -1.74 47.32
N GLU A 266 16.13 -1.33 48.13
CA GLU A 266 15.51 0.00 48.24
C GLU A 266 14.32 0.32 47.32
N HIS A 267 13.10 -0.07 47.70
CA HIS A 267 12.16 0.54 48.65
C HIS A 267 11.33 1.71 48.12
N SER A 268 10.05 1.37 47.90
CA SER A 268 8.87 2.23 47.88
C SER A 268 8.74 3.10 49.13
N PHE A 269 8.24 4.33 48.98
CA PHE A 269 7.21 4.89 49.88
C PHE A 269 6.33 5.92 49.15
N THR A 270 5.04 5.58 49.06
CA THR A 270 3.89 6.46 48.80
C THR A 270 3.58 7.33 50.02
N THR A 271 3.20 8.61 49.84
CA THR A 271 1.93 9.19 50.36
C THR A 271 1.73 10.69 50.02
N ASN A 272 0.55 10.98 49.46
CA ASN A 272 -0.36 12.14 49.57
C ASN A 272 0.06 13.38 50.40
N SER A 273 -0.15 14.59 49.87
CA SER A 273 -1.24 15.52 50.29
C SER A 273 -1.05 16.98 49.78
N LEU A 274 -2.18 17.55 49.31
CA LEU A 274 -2.66 18.94 49.37
C LEU A 274 -1.67 20.12 49.41
N LEU A 275 -1.76 20.99 48.38
CA LEU A 275 -2.07 22.42 48.48
C LEU A 275 -2.52 22.97 47.12
#